data_AF-A0A7C6RJ75-F1
#
_entry.id   AF-A0A7C6RJ75-F1
#
_cell.length_a   1.000
_cell.length_b   1.000
_cell.length_c   1.000
_cell.angle_alpha   90.00
_cell.angle_beta   90.00
_cell.angle_gamma   90.00
#
_symmetry.space_group_name_H-M   'P 1'
#
loop_
_entity.id
_entity.type
_entity.pdbx_description
1 polymer ?
#
loop_
_entity_poly.entity_id
_entity_poly.type
_entity_poly.pdbx_seq_one_letter_code
_entity_poly.pdbx_strand_id
1 'polypeptide(L)'
;AFLTFDGLIARTDFAADLRMLLGALHAAYAHPVEIEFALNFVPDGSYRINLLQCRPMQVRSVEGLAEVEPPADARRLLSARGAVIGPGRVIRPDRVIYVRPAAFGSLNQAQRHAVTRVIGRLNAQSGGHCVLMLGPGRWGSRDPFLGVPVQFADINHVAALCEIVAMHENLVPDVSLGTHFLNELIEADLLYFALFPKLTGNEIDETTLLGWPNRLADLLPQDAEWGDVVHVADLPPDALTLYADAMGQRLAVTVSAAASVPGGGGSGA
;
A
#
# COMPACT_ATOMS: atom_id res chain seq x y z
N ALA A 1 -11.77 -1.99 -30.83
CA ALA A 1 -11.87 -0.62 -30.30
C ALA A 1 -11.73 -0.72 -28.78
N PHE A 2 -10.84 0.06 -28.17
CA PHE A 2 -10.68 0.10 -26.72
C PHE A 2 -11.72 1.07 -26.15
N LEU A 3 -12.42 0.67 -25.10
CA LEU A 3 -13.34 1.54 -24.37
C LEU A 3 -12.52 2.25 -23.29
N THR A 4 -12.52 3.58 -23.29
CA THR A 4 -11.85 4.41 -22.27
C THR A 4 -12.85 5.40 -21.68
N PHE A 5 -12.52 5.95 -20.50
CA PHE A 5 -13.33 6.99 -19.86
C PHE A 5 -13.03 8.41 -20.36
N ASP A 6 -12.15 8.58 -21.35
CA ASP A 6 -11.72 9.90 -21.82
C ASP A 6 -12.90 10.77 -22.27
N GLY A 7 -13.86 10.18 -22.97
CA GLY A 7 -15.08 10.87 -23.39
C GLY A 7 -15.96 11.30 -22.22
N LEU A 8 -16.06 10.47 -21.17
CA LEU A 8 -16.82 10.81 -19.96
C LEU A 8 -16.14 11.94 -19.19
N ILE A 9 -14.83 11.82 -18.97
CA ILE A 9 -14.06 12.78 -18.15
C ILE A 9 -13.90 14.13 -18.87
N ALA A 10 -13.61 14.12 -20.17
CA ALA A 10 -13.31 15.35 -20.92
C ALA A 10 -14.56 16.13 -21.36
N ARG A 11 -15.73 15.49 -21.43
CA ARG A 11 -16.94 16.08 -22.05
C ARG A 11 -18.10 16.25 -21.08
N THR A 12 -17.95 15.85 -19.82
CA THR A 12 -19.02 15.91 -18.83
C THR A 12 -18.47 16.39 -17.49
N ASP A 13 -19.36 16.88 -16.63
CA ASP A 13 -19.00 17.32 -15.27
C ASP A 13 -18.85 16.16 -14.27
N PHE A 14 -18.80 14.92 -14.76
CA PHE A 14 -18.87 13.70 -13.95
C PHE A 14 -17.88 13.67 -12.79
N ALA A 15 -16.63 14.08 -13.02
CA ALA A 15 -15.62 14.10 -11.97
C ALA A 15 -15.91 15.16 -10.88
N ALA A 16 -16.49 16.30 -11.25
CA ALA A 16 -16.88 17.34 -10.30
C ALA A 16 -18.11 16.89 -9.47
N ASP A 17 -19.10 16.30 -10.12
CA ASP A 17 -20.29 15.77 -9.47
C ASP A 17 -19.97 14.63 -8.51
N LEU A 18 -19.07 13.72 -8.91
CA LEU A 18 -18.66 12.62 -8.06
C LEU A 18 -17.88 13.13 -6.82
N ARG A 19 -17.05 14.17 -6.97
CA ARG A 19 -16.39 14.83 -5.83
C ARG A 19 -17.40 15.48 -4.88
N MET A 20 -18.42 16.15 -5.43
CA MET A 20 -19.48 16.75 -4.62
C MET A 20 -20.26 15.69 -3.84
N LEU A 21 -20.64 14.60 -4.50
CA LEU A 21 -21.34 13.47 -3.90
C LEU A 21 -20.51 12.83 -2.78
N LEU A 22 -19.22 12.53 -3.05
CA LEU A 22 -18.32 11.96 -2.04
C LEU A 22 -18.11 12.91 -0.85
N GLY A 23 -17.98 14.21 -1.10
CA GLY A 23 -17.88 15.22 -0.04
C GLY A 23 -19.13 15.29 0.84
N ALA A 24 -20.32 15.24 0.24
CA ALA A 24 -21.58 15.23 0.97
C ALA A 24 -21.74 13.95 1.81
N LEU A 25 -21.42 12.78 1.25
CA LEU A 25 -21.48 11.51 1.98
C LEU A 25 -20.45 11.47 3.12
N HIS A 26 -19.21 11.91 2.87
CA HIS A 26 -18.18 12.01 3.91
C HIS A 26 -18.66 12.89 5.08
N ALA A 27 -19.24 14.06 4.80
CA ALA A 27 -19.77 14.95 5.82
C ALA A 27 -20.94 14.31 6.60
N ALA A 28 -21.82 13.59 5.91
CA ALA A 28 -22.97 12.93 6.53
C ALA A 28 -22.57 11.74 7.43
N TYR A 29 -21.59 10.95 7.01
CA TYR A 29 -21.09 9.81 7.77
C TYR A 29 -20.01 10.21 8.80
N ALA A 30 -19.45 11.42 8.72
CA ALA A 30 -18.27 11.88 9.46
C ALA A 30 -17.04 10.95 9.31
N HIS A 31 -17.00 10.18 8.23
CA HIS A 31 -15.98 9.18 7.92
C HIS A 31 -15.81 9.13 6.39
N PRO A 32 -14.61 8.77 5.87
CA PRO A 32 -14.47 8.35 4.48
C PRO A 32 -15.48 7.25 4.13
N VAL A 33 -15.99 7.27 2.90
CA VAL A 33 -16.96 6.29 2.41
C VAL A 33 -16.43 5.61 1.15
N GLU A 34 -16.75 4.32 1.03
CA GLU A 34 -16.69 3.60 -0.23
C GLU A 34 -18.09 3.60 -0.86
N ILE A 35 -18.15 3.81 -2.19
CA ILE A 35 -19.40 3.80 -2.93
C ILE A 35 -19.34 2.87 -4.13
N GLU A 36 -20.46 2.22 -4.42
CA GLU A 36 -20.73 1.61 -5.72
C GLU A 36 -21.81 2.43 -6.41
N PHE A 37 -21.61 2.73 -7.70
CA PHE A 37 -22.53 3.57 -8.47
C PHE A 37 -22.71 3.07 -9.89
N ALA A 38 -23.86 3.43 -10.49
CA ALA A 38 -24.12 3.26 -11.91
C ALA A 38 -24.39 4.61 -12.58
N LEU A 39 -23.80 4.81 -13.76
CA LEU A 39 -23.98 5.99 -14.58
C LEU A 39 -24.92 5.68 -15.74
N ASN A 40 -26.04 6.40 -15.84
CA ASN A 40 -26.99 6.26 -16.94
C ASN A 40 -27.05 7.54 -17.77
N PHE A 41 -26.69 7.46 -19.05
CA PHE A 41 -26.90 8.55 -19.99
C PHE A 41 -28.34 8.61 -20.44
N VAL A 42 -28.90 9.81 -20.50
CA VAL A 42 -30.24 10.08 -21.02
C VAL A 42 -30.14 10.66 -22.45
N PRO A 43 -31.23 10.63 -23.25
CA PRO A 43 -31.17 11.00 -24.67
C PRO A 43 -30.72 12.42 -24.98
N ASP A 44 -30.82 13.35 -24.01
CA ASP A 44 -30.35 14.74 -24.15
C ASP A 44 -28.83 14.89 -23.94
N GLY A 45 -28.12 13.79 -23.67
CA GLY A 45 -26.67 13.77 -23.46
C GLY A 45 -26.24 14.01 -22.01
N SER A 46 -27.17 14.35 -21.11
CA SER A 46 -26.87 14.40 -19.67
C SER A 46 -26.81 13.00 -19.06
N TYR A 47 -26.33 12.91 -17.81
CA TYR A 47 -26.22 11.63 -17.10
C TYR A 47 -26.89 11.69 -15.72
N ARG A 48 -27.19 10.51 -15.19
CA ARG A 48 -27.64 10.30 -13.81
C ARG A 48 -26.69 9.35 -13.09
N ILE A 49 -26.17 9.79 -11.95
CA ILE A 49 -25.43 8.93 -11.01
C ILE A 49 -26.45 8.26 -10.09
N ASN A 50 -26.45 6.93 -10.07
CA ASN A 50 -27.27 6.13 -9.17
C ASN A 50 -26.35 5.51 -8.13
N LEU A 51 -26.51 5.90 -6.87
CA LEU A 51 -25.76 5.33 -5.76
C LEU A 51 -26.34 3.96 -5.41
N LEU A 52 -25.61 2.89 -5.69
CA LEU A 52 -26.05 1.51 -5.48
C LEU A 52 -25.67 1.02 -4.09
N GLN A 53 -24.51 1.46 -3.59
CA GLN A 53 -24.03 1.15 -2.26
C GLN A 53 -23.21 2.31 -1.71
N CYS A 54 -23.31 2.53 -0.40
CA CYS A 54 -22.44 3.43 0.35
C CYS A 54 -22.09 2.75 1.69
N ARG A 55 -20.80 2.56 1.94
CA ARG A 55 -20.29 1.95 3.17
C ARG A 55 -19.33 2.93 3.83
N PRO A 56 -19.56 3.33 5.09
CA PRO A 56 -18.55 4.07 5.82
C PRO A 56 -17.33 3.18 6.04
N MET A 57 -16.16 3.71 5.77
CA MET A 57 -14.88 3.09 6.11
C MET A 57 -14.64 3.35 7.60
N GLN A 58 -15.45 2.69 8.43
CA GLN A 58 -15.47 2.93 9.86
C GLN A 58 -14.13 2.53 10.47
N VAL A 59 -13.52 3.49 11.17
CA VAL A 59 -12.32 3.25 11.95
C VAL A 59 -12.74 2.51 13.21
N ARG A 60 -12.44 1.21 13.30
CA ARG A 60 -12.30 0.52 14.58
C ARG A 60 -11.20 1.21 15.39
N SER A 61 -11.57 2.18 16.21
CA SER A 61 -10.72 2.66 17.28
C SER A 61 -10.54 1.48 18.24
N VAL A 62 -9.36 0.86 18.24
CA VAL A 62 -8.95 0.07 19.39
C VAL A 62 -8.94 1.04 20.58
N GLU A 63 -9.64 0.68 21.64
CA GLU A 63 -9.76 1.48 22.86
C GLU A 63 -8.37 1.96 23.32
N GLY A 64 -8.21 3.27 23.47
CA GLY A 64 -6.93 3.90 23.80
C GLY A 64 -6.33 4.62 22.60
N LEU A 65 -6.53 5.93 22.55
CA LEU A 65 -5.85 6.86 21.64
C LEU A 65 -4.33 6.77 21.83
N ALA A 66 -3.68 5.75 21.26
CA ALA A 66 -2.30 5.92 20.86
C ALA A 66 -2.32 7.04 19.82
N GLU A 67 -1.59 8.12 20.06
CA GLU A 67 -1.43 9.19 19.09
C GLU A 67 -1.05 8.55 17.75
N VAL A 68 -1.95 8.61 16.76
CA VAL A 68 -1.71 8.13 15.37
C VAL A 68 -0.79 9.09 14.60
N GLU A 69 -0.21 10.06 15.31
CA GLU A 69 0.83 10.94 14.83
C GLU A 69 2.17 10.47 15.38
N PRO A 70 3.19 10.29 14.51
CA PRO A 70 4.54 10.02 14.99
C PRO A 70 5.11 11.23 15.76
N PRO A 71 6.06 11.01 16.68
CA PRO A 71 6.82 12.09 17.30
C PRO A 71 7.48 12.98 16.23
N ALA A 72 7.51 14.31 16.48
CA ALA A 72 7.96 15.28 15.49
C ALA A 72 9.43 15.09 15.04
N ASP A 73 10.26 14.58 15.94
CA ASP A 73 11.69 14.32 15.76
C ASP A 73 12.02 12.86 15.36
N ALA A 74 11.00 12.01 15.23
CA ALA A 74 11.21 10.61 14.87
C ALA A 74 11.78 10.49 13.45
N ARG A 75 12.83 9.67 13.30
CA ARG A 75 13.39 9.32 11.99
C ARG A 75 12.36 8.50 11.21
N ARG A 76 11.98 8.98 10.02
CA ARG A 76 10.99 8.32 9.17
C ARG A 76 11.67 7.37 8.17
N LEU A 77 11.22 6.13 8.14
CA LEU A 77 11.51 5.18 7.06
C LEU A 77 10.61 5.44 5.85
N LEU A 78 9.33 5.73 6.11
CA LEU A 78 8.32 5.89 5.08
C LEU A 78 7.30 6.94 5.51
N SER A 79 6.88 7.77 4.58
CA SER A 79 5.70 8.63 4.70
C SER A 79 4.81 8.42 3.49
N ALA A 80 3.50 8.28 3.70
CA ALA A 80 2.52 8.15 2.63
C ALA A 80 1.30 9.05 2.87
N ARG A 81 0.72 9.56 1.78
CA ARG A 81 -0.47 10.42 1.80
C ARG A 81 -1.46 10.03 0.70
N GLY A 82 -2.75 10.11 1.02
CA GLY A 82 -3.83 10.12 0.04
C GLY A 82 -4.53 8.79 -0.23
N ALA A 83 -3.98 7.66 0.23
CA ALA A 83 -4.65 6.37 0.16
C ALA A 83 -4.25 5.49 1.35
N VAL A 84 -4.96 5.64 2.48
CA VAL A 84 -4.83 4.79 3.67
C VAL A 84 -6.20 4.18 3.95
N ILE A 85 -6.27 2.86 3.96
CA ILE A 85 -7.51 2.09 4.07
C ILE A 85 -7.41 1.13 5.24
N GLY A 86 -8.51 1.09 6.00
CA GLY A 86 -8.61 0.38 7.26
C GLY A 86 -8.70 1.37 8.42
N PRO A 87 -8.88 0.88 9.66
CA PRO A 87 -8.92 1.73 10.83
C PRO A 87 -7.57 2.37 11.12
N GLY A 88 -7.62 3.63 11.59
CA GLY A 88 -6.46 4.29 12.17
C GLY A 88 -5.96 3.52 13.38
N ARG A 89 -4.65 3.24 13.39
CA ARG A 89 -4.00 2.36 14.37
C ARG A 89 -2.50 2.61 14.42
N VAL A 90 -1.88 2.17 15.51
CA VAL A 90 -0.42 2.06 15.62
C VAL A 90 -0.05 0.58 15.60
N ILE A 91 0.83 0.19 14.68
CA ILE A 91 1.38 -1.18 14.61
C ILE A 91 2.89 -1.13 14.74
N ARG A 92 3.49 -2.24 15.18
CA ARG A 92 4.93 -2.37 15.40
C ARG A 92 5.47 -3.53 14.57
N PRO A 93 5.73 -3.30 13.27
CA PRO A 93 6.24 -4.37 12.42
C PRO A 93 7.60 -4.84 12.91
N ASP A 94 7.77 -6.16 13.02
CA ASP A 94 9.05 -6.80 13.33
C ASP A 94 9.66 -7.47 12.09
N ARG A 95 8.89 -7.59 11.00
CA ARG A 95 9.35 -8.05 9.69
C ARG A 95 8.92 -7.09 8.59
N VAL A 96 9.88 -6.71 7.76
CA VAL A 96 9.63 -5.95 6.53
C VAL A 96 9.94 -6.84 5.32
N ILE A 97 8.97 -7.02 4.43
CA ILE A 97 9.17 -7.67 3.12
C ILE A 97 9.05 -6.58 2.06
N TYR A 98 10.15 -6.29 1.37
CA TYR A 98 10.22 -5.27 0.34
C TYR A 98 10.53 -5.86 -1.03
N VAL A 99 9.59 -5.73 -1.96
CA VAL A 99 9.81 -6.01 -3.37
C VAL A 99 10.32 -4.74 -4.04
N ARG A 100 11.56 -4.77 -4.53
CA ARG A 100 12.24 -3.58 -5.09
C ARG A 100 11.62 -3.20 -6.45
N PRO A 101 11.01 -2.01 -6.59
CA PRO A 101 10.29 -1.61 -7.80
C PRO A 101 11.14 -1.68 -9.08
N ALA A 102 12.37 -1.15 -9.04
CA ALA A 102 13.26 -1.13 -10.21
C ALA A 102 13.69 -2.55 -10.65
N ALA A 103 14.03 -3.41 -9.68
CA ALA A 103 14.44 -4.78 -9.95
C ALA A 103 13.25 -5.62 -10.48
N PHE A 104 12.09 -5.51 -9.83
CA PHE A 104 10.87 -6.20 -10.26
C PHE A 104 10.38 -5.71 -11.64
N GLY A 105 10.47 -4.40 -11.89
CA GLY A 105 10.08 -3.78 -13.16
C GLY A 105 10.84 -4.33 -14.36
N SER A 106 12.08 -4.78 -14.15
CA SER A 106 12.95 -5.35 -15.18
C SER A 106 12.68 -6.84 -15.47
N LEU A 107 11.85 -7.50 -14.66
CA LEU A 107 11.56 -8.93 -14.80
C LEU A 107 10.58 -9.23 -15.93
N ASN A 108 10.81 -10.34 -16.61
CA ASN A 108 9.84 -10.91 -17.55
C ASN A 108 8.65 -11.56 -16.80
N GLN A 109 7.60 -11.92 -17.54
CA GLN A 109 6.38 -12.49 -16.97
C GLN A 109 6.63 -13.74 -16.10
N ALA A 110 7.47 -14.68 -16.57
CA ALA A 110 7.75 -15.91 -15.84
C ALA A 110 8.47 -15.64 -14.50
N GLN A 111 9.41 -14.70 -14.51
CA GLN A 111 10.14 -14.26 -13.32
C GLN A 111 9.22 -13.53 -12.32
N ARG A 112 8.28 -12.70 -12.79
CA ARG A 112 7.29 -12.05 -11.92
C ARG A 112 6.40 -13.08 -11.20
N HIS A 113 5.97 -14.12 -11.92
CA HIS A 113 5.27 -15.24 -11.29
C HIS A 113 6.15 -16.02 -10.31
N ALA A 114 7.45 -16.18 -10.59
CA ALA A 114 8.38 -16.80 -9.65
C ALA A 114 8.48 -15.98 -8.34
N VAL A 115 8.68 -14.66 -8.43
CA VAL A 115 8.66 -13.74 -7.28
C VAL A 115 7.35 -13.82 -6.52
N THR A 116 6.21 -13.90 -7.21
CA THR A 116 4.89 -14.05 -6.55
C THR A 116 4.86 -15.30 -5.65
N ARG A 117 5.42 -16.42 -6.13
CA ARG A 117 5.50 -17.65 -5.32
C ARG A 117 6.47 -17.51 -4.15
N VAL A 118 7.55 -16.74 -4.30
CA VAL A 118 8.47 -16.39 -3.20
C VAL A 118 7.72 -15.63 -2.11
N ILE A 119 6.89 -14.64 -2.49
CA ILE A 119 6.05 -13.88 -1.55
C ILE A 119 5.10 -14.80 -0.78
N GLY A 120 4.38 -15.70 -1.48
CA GLY A 120 3.50 -16.67 -0.81
C GLY A 120 4.25 -17.57 0.20
N ARG A 121 5.47 -18.02 -0.15
CA ARG A 121 6.32 -18.79 0.77
C ARG A 121 6.83 -17.97 1.96
N LEU A 122 7.20 -16.71 1.76
CA LEU A 122 7.60 -15.81 2.84
C LEU A 122 6.45 -15.53 3.80
N ASN A 123 5.25 -15.32 3.26
CA ASN A 123 4.04 -15.15 4.06
C ASN A 123 3.78 -16.39 4.93
N ALA A 124 3.88 -17.60 4.36
CA ALA A 124 3.75 -18.85 5.12
C ALA A 124 4.79 -19.00 6.25
N GLN A 125 6.00 -18.44 6.09
CA GLN A 125 7.06 -18.41 7.10
C GLN A 125 6.94 -17.23 8.08
N SER A 126 5.88 -16.43 7.99
CA SER A 126 5.68 -15.24 8.81
C SER A 126 4.64 -15.43 9.91
N GLY A 127 4.24 -16.67 10.21
CA GLY A 127 3.41 -16.98 11.36
C GLY A 127 4.08 -16.50 12.66
N GLY A 128 3.42 -15.58 13.38
CA GLY A 128 3.94 -14.98 14.61
C GLY A 128 4.70 -13.66 14.43
N HIS A 129 4.89 -13.19 13.19
CA HIS A 129 5.48 -11.89 12.89
C HIS A 129 4.42 -10.82 12.64
N CYS A 130 4.70 -9.58 13.04
CA CYS A 130 3.95 -8.42 12.54
C CYS A 130 4.60 -7.94 11.23
N VAL A 131 4.00 -8.32 10.10
CA VAL A 131 4.61 -8.09 8.77
C VAL A 131 4.14 -6.79 8.14
N LEU A 132 5.10 -5.94 7.77
CA LEU A 132 4.90 -4.83 6.82
C LEU A 132 5.42 -5.27 5.44
N MET A 133 4.52 -5.32 4.46
CA MET A 133 4.84 -5.72 3.10
C MET A 133 4.76 -4.50 2.17
N LEU A 134 5.84 -4.25 1.43
CA LEU A 134 5.98 -3.10 0.55
C LEU A 134 6.34 -3.62 -0.85
N GLY A 135 5.65 -3.16 -1.89
CA GLY A 135 6.04 -3.56 -3.24
C GLY A 135 5.33 -2.83 -4.36
N PRO A 136 5.78 -3.02 -5.60
CA PRO A 136 5.37 -2.18 -6.70
C PRO A 136 4.01 -2.57 -7.28
N GLY A 137 3.30 -1.56 -7.76
CA GLY A 137 2.07 -1.71 -8.52
C GLY A 137 0.93 -2.33 -7.71
N ARG A 138 0.00 -2.93 -8.45
CA ARG A 138 -1.25 -3.48 -7.93
C ARG A 138 -1.10 -4.94 -7.50
N TRP A 139 -1.22 -5.18 -6.20
CA TRP A 139 -1.27 -6.50 -5.61
C TRP A 139 -2.66 -7.10 -5.80
N GLY A 140 -2.74 -8.39 -6.11
CA GLY A 140 -4.02 -9.05 -6.44
C GLY A 140 -4.44 -8.91 -7.92
N SER A 141 -3.64 -8.23 -8.75
CA SER A 141 -3.89 -8.13 -10.20
C SER A 141 -3.73 -9.49 -10.89
N ARG A 142 -4.58 -9.79 -11.88
CA ARG A 142 -4.36 -10.93 -12.79
C ARG A 142 -3.29 -10.64 -13.85
N ASP A 143 -3.00 -9.37 -14.08
CA ASP A 143 -1.95 -8.92 -15.00
C ASP A 143 -0.65 -8.61 -14.23
N PRO A 144 0.43 -9.39 -14.43
CA PRO A 144 1.71 -9.20 -13.75
C PRO A 144 2.46 -7.94 -14.19
N PHE A 145 2.05 -7.27 -15.28
CA PHE A 145 2.62 -5.97 -15.67
C PHE A 145 2.04 -4.81 -14.87
N LEU A 146 0.89 -5.00 -14.22
CA LEU A 146 0.27 -3.98 -13.35
C LEU A 146 0.79 -4.04 -11.91
N GLY A 147 1.38 -5.16 -11.48
CA GLY A 147 1.82 -5.36 -10.10
C GLY A 147 2.17 -6.82 -9.77
N VAL A 148 2.01 -7.20 -8.49
CA VAL A 148 2.31 -8.55 -8.00
C VAL A 148 1.03 -9.39 -8.00
N PRO A 149 0.93 -10.46 -8.81
CA PRO A 149 -0.29 -11.27 -8.96
C PRO A 149 -0.51 -12.27 -7.82
N VAL A 150 -0.50 -11.78 -6.57
CA VAL A 150 -0.81 -12.57 -5.38
C VAL A 150 -2.30 -12.91 -5.29
N GLN A 151 -2.64 -13.99 -4.60
CA GLN A 151 -3.97 -14.22 -4.03
C GLN A 151 -3.97 -13.82 -2.56
N PHE A 152 -5.14 -13.66 -1.93
CA PHE A 152 -5.20 -13.33 -0.49
C PHE A 152 -4.45 -14.36 0.38
N ALA A 153 -4.53 -15.65 0.03
CA ALA A 153 -3.78 -16.71 0.72
C ALA A 153 -2.25 -16.53 0.69
N ASP A 154 -1.72 -15.78 -0.30
CA ASP A 154 -0.29 -15.49 -0.40
C ASP A 154 0.15 -14.35 0.54
N ILE A 155 -0.79 -13.64 1.19
CA ILE A 155 -0.53 -12.46 2.04
C ILE A 155 -1.38 -12.44 3.33
N ASN A 156 -2.01 -13.54 3.69
CA ASN A 156 -2.96 -13.59 4.81
C ASN A 156 -2.33 -13.45 6.22
N HIS A 157 -1.00 -13.38 6.34
CA HIS A 157 -0.30 -13.05 7.58
C HIS A 157 0.24 -11.61 7.61
N VAL A 158 -0.05 -10.82 6.57
CA VAL A 158 0.41 -9.42 6.48
C VAL A 158 -0.41 -8.51 7.39
N ALA A 159 0.26 -7.70 8.21
CA ALA A 159 -0.40 -6.73 9.06
C ALA A 159 -0.64 -5.40 8.33
N ALA A 160 0.30 -5.02 7.46
CA ALA A 160 0.13 -3.86 6.59
C ALA A 160 0.73 -4.08 5.19
N LEU A 161 -0.01 -3.71 4.15
CA LEU A 161 0.39 -3.81 2.75
C LEU A 161 0.49 -2.43 2.12
N CYS A 162 1.63 -2.13 1.52
CA CYS A 162 1.89 -0.93 0.74
C CYS A 162 2.03 -1.23 -0.75
N GLU A 163 1.15 -0.64 -1.55
CA GLU A 163 1.33 -0.56 -3.00
C GLU A 163 2.15 0.67 -3.36
N ILE A 164 3.35 0.47 -3.90
CA ILE A 164 4.22 1.54 -4.38
C ILE A 164 3.87 1.81 -5.83
N VAL A 165 3.34 3.00 -6.10
CA VAL A 165 2.94 3.44 -7.44
C VAL A 165 4.18 3.88 -8.23
N ALA A 166 5.05 2.91 -8.50
CA ALA A 166 6.29 3.04 -9.23
C ALA A 166 6.51 1.76 -10.07
N MET A 167 5.88 1.70 -11.25
CA MET A 167 6.13 0.62 -12.20
C MET A 167 6.65 1.11 -13.55
N HIS A 168 6.13 2.21 -14.11
CA HIS A 168 6.64 2.87 -15.32
C HIS A 168 6.13 4.33 -15.38
N GLU A 169 6.83 5.23 -16.09
CA GLU A 169 6.40 6.64 -16.23
C GLU A 169 5.04 6.81 -16.92
N ASN A 170 4.62 5.82 -17.72
CA ASN A 170 3.41 5.85 -18.54
C ASN A 170 2.29 4.94 -18.01
N LEU A 171 2.51 4.31 -16.85
CA LEU A 171 1.53 3.42 -16.24
C LEU A 171 1.39 3.82 -14.78
N VAL A 172 0.33 4.57 -14.47
CA VAL A 172 -0.17 4.70 -13.10
C VAL A 172 -1.12 3.52 -12.93
N PRO A 173 -0.69 2.37 -12.38
CA PRO A 173 -1.63 1.31 -12.07
C PRO A 173 -2.64 1.87 -11.08
N ASP A 174 -3.93 1.71 -11.40
CA ASP A 174 -4.99 1.90 -10.42
C ASP A 174 -4.69 0.96 -9.26
N VAL A 175 -4.45 1.55 -8.09
CA VAL A 175 -4.42 0.87 -6.79
C VAL A 175 -5.64 -0.05 -6.67
N SER A 176 -5.54 -1.15 -5.90
CA SER A 176 -6.61 -2.14 -5.75
C SER A 176 -7.94 -1.64 -5.14
N LEU A 177 -8.11 -0.32 -5.00
CA LEU A 177 -9.34 0.40 -4.69
C LEU A 177 -10.54 -0.16 -5.47
N GLY A 178 -11.54 -0.68 -4.74
CA GLY A 178 -12.83 -1.13 -5.30
C GLY A 178 -12.84 -2.55 -5.88
N THR A 179 -12.03 -3.47 -5.37
CA THR A 179 -11.98 -4.86 -5.86
C THR A 179 -12.36 -5.90 -4.82
N HIS A 180 -12.77 -7.09 -5.26
CA HIS A 180 -12.95 -8.25 -4.37
C HIS A 180 -11.74 -8.48 -3.47
N PHE A 181 -10.54 -8.28 -4.00
CA PHE A 181 -9.31 -8.37 -3.24
C PHE A 181 -9.27 -7.36 -2.09
N LEU A 182 -9.63 -6.09 -2.32
CA LEU A 182 -9.69 -5.09 -1.24
C LEU A 182 -10.71 -5.46 -0.15
N ASN A 183 -11.87 -5.99 -0.53
CA ASN A 183 -12.86 -6.46 0.44
C ASN A 183 -12.27 -7.57 1.33
N GLU A 184 -11.53 -8.52 0.76
CA GLU A 184 -10.82 -9.54 1.54
C GLU A 184 -9.79 -8.94 2.50
N LEU A 185 -9.05 -7.89 2.08
CA LEU A 185 -8.10 -7.18 2.97
C LEU A 185 -8.81 -6.50 4.14
N ILE A 186 -9.94 -5.84 3.88
CA ILE A 186 -10.74 -5.16 4.90
C ILE A 186 -11.31 -6.18 5.91
N GLU A 187 -11.84 -7.30 5.41
CA GLU A 187 -12.36 -8.39 6.25
C GLU A 187 -11.28 -9.03 7.12
N ALA A 188 -10.06 -9.12 6.61
CA ALA A 188 -8.89 -9.64 7.32
C ALA A 188 -8.28 -8.66 8.33
N ASP A 189 -8.84 -7.46 8.48
CA ASP A 189 -8.30 -6.38 9.32
C ASP A 189 -6.85 -5.96 8.95
N LEU A 190 -6.47 -6.16 7.69
CA LEU A 190 -5.18 -5.76 7.14
C LEU A 190 -5.17 -4.26 6.85
N LEU A 191 -4.12 -3.55 7.27
CA LEU A 191 -3.95 -2.13 6.92
C LEU A 191 -3.41 -1.99 5.51
N TYR A 192 -4.17 -1.37 4.61
CA TYR A 192 -3.73 -1.15 3.24
C TYR A 192 -3.38 0.32 3.03
N PHE A 193 -2.30 0.61 2.31
CA PHE A 193 -2.00 1.97 1.87
C PHE A 193 -1.25 2.01 0.55
N ALA A 194 -1.25 3.16 -0.11
CA ALA A 194 -0.44 3.39 -1.29
C ALA A 194 0.62 4.46 -1.06
N LEU A 195 1.80 4.23 -1.62
CA LEU A 195 2.89 5.20 -1.68
C LEU A 195 2.99 5.74 -3.09
N PHE A 196 2.98 7.07 -3.24
CA PHE A 196 3.11 7.75 -4.53
C PHE A 196 4.43 8.52 -4.59
N PRO A 197 5.57 7.90 -4.96
CA PRO A 197 6.90 8.53 -4.83
C PRO A 197 7.08 9.86 -5.58
N LYS A 198 6.25 10.13 -6.59
CA LYS A 198 6.27 11.38 -7.37
C LYS A 198 5.46 12.53 -6.73
N LEU A 199 4.69 12.28 -5.68
CA LEU A 199 3.84 13.27 -5.01
C LEU A 199 4.46 13.76 -3.70
N THR A 200 4.37 15.07 -3.44
CA THR A 200 4.90 15.68 -2.22
C THR A 200 4.33 15.02 -0.95
N GLY A 201 5.20 14.78 0.03
CA GLY A 201 4.84 14.14 1.30
C GLY A 201 4.73 12.62 1.23
N ASN A 202 5.16 12.01 0.12
CA ASN A 202 5.34 10.57 -0.03
C ASN A 202 6.84 10.27 -0.21
N GLU A 203 7.42 9.53 0.72
CA GLU A 203 8.86 9.27 0.75
C GLU A 203 9.14 7.88 1.32
N ILE A 204 10.21 7.24 0.86
CA ILE A 204 10.74 5.99 1.39
C ILE A 204 12.26 6.08 1.46
N ASP A 205 12.83 5.86 2.65
CA ASP A 205 14.28 5.77 2.87
C ASP A 205 14.75 4.34 2.54
N GLU A 206 14.90 4.06 1.24
CA GLU A 206 15.42 2.77 0.77
C GLU A 206 16.85 2.50 1.26
N THR A 207 17.63 3.54 1.57
CA THR A 207 19.02 3.38 2.03
C THR A 207 19.04 2.70 3.40
N THR A 208 18.19 3.16 4.32
CA THR A 208 18.04 2.51 5.62
C THR A 208 17.44 1.12 5.48
N LEU A 209 16.37 0.97 4.69
CA LEU A 209 15.68 -0.30 4.50
C LEU A 209 16.64 -1.38 3.98
N LEU A 210 17.35 -1.08 2.88
CA LEU A 210 18.27 -2.02 2.23
C LEU A 210 19.60 -2.19 2.98
N GLY A 211 19.89 -1.33 3.95
CA GLY A 211 21.05 -1.45 4.81
C GLY A 211 20.89 -2.49 5.93
N TRP A 212 19.66 -2.97 6.19
CA TRP A 212 19.44 -4.11 7.08
C TRP A 212 19.85 -5.44 6.43
N PRO A 213 20.22 -6.47 7.22
CA PRO A 213 20.56 -7.78 6.67
C PRO A 213 19.36 -8.41 5.94
N ASN A 214 19.54 -8.77 4.66
CA ASN A 214 18.53 -9.49 3.91
C ASN A 214 18.47 -10.96 4.36
N ARG A 215 17.38 -11.33 5.05
CA ARG A 215 17.10 -12.67 5.58
C ARG A 215 16.51 -13.64 4.56
N LEU A 216 16.32 -13.23 3.30
CA LEU A 216 15.70 -14.10 2.29
C LEU A 216 16.40 -15.44 2.16
N ALA A 217 17.73 -15.45 2.05
CA ALA A 217 18.51 -16.68 1.89
C ALA A 217 18.46 -17.59 3.14
N ASP A 218 18.24 -17.02 4.32
CA ASP A 218 18.11 -17.79 5.56
C ASP A 218 16.72 -18.44 5.66
N LEU A 219 15.67 -17.70 5.28
CA LEU A 219 14.28 -18.13 5.38
C LEU A 219 13.89 -19.07 4.24
N LEU A 220 14.36 -18.79 3.02
CA LEU A 220 14.08 -19.54 1.80
C LEU A 220 15.39 -19.78 1.03
N PRO A 221 16.25 -20.72 1.45
CA PRO A 221 17.54 -20.97 0.80
C PRO A 221 17.43 -21.31 -0.69
N GLN A 222 16.33 -21.94 -1.11
CA GLN A 222 16.07 -22.29 -2.51
C GLN A 222 15.72 -21.07 -3.38
N ASP A 223 15.34 -19.96 -2.76
CA ASP A 223 14.93 -18.72 -3.41
C ASP A 223 15.97 -17.60 -3.23
N ALA A 224 17.17 -17.92 -2.75
CA ALA A 224 18.24 -16.94 -2.47
C ALA A 224 18.62 -16.11 -3.70
N GLU A 225 18.43 -16.64 -4.92
CA GLU A 225 18.64 -15.92 -6.18
C GLU A 225 17.78 -14.65 -6.31
N TRP A 226 16.65 -14.58 -5.60
CA TRP A 226 15.73 -13.44 -5.62
C TRP A 226 16.15 -12.33 -4.66
N GLY A 227 17.30 -12.43 -3.98
CA GLY A 227 17.77 -11.45 -2.99
C GLY A 227 17.95 -10.02 -3.53
N ASP A 228 18.17 -9.89 -4.84
CA ASP A 228 18.25 -8.59 -5.53
C ASP A 228 16.88 -7.97 -5.81
N VAL A 229 15.80 -8.76 -5.76
CA VAL A 229 14.42 -8.33 -6.04
C VAL A 229 13.59 -8.25 -4.75
N VAL A 230 13.74 -9.23 -3.86
CA VAL A 230 12.99 -9.36 -2.61
C VAL A 230 13.96 -9.21 -1.45
N HIS A 231 13.72 -8.18 -0.63
CA HIS A 231 14.47 -7.92 0.58
C HIS A 231 13.60 -8.23 1.79
N VAL A 232 14.09 -9.07 2.70
CA VAL A 232 13.39 -9.41 3.94
C VAL A 232 14.24 -9.00 5.11
N ALA A 233 13.74 -8.12 5.97
CA ALA A 233 14.44 -7.67 7.17
C ALA A 233 13.63 -8.06 8.41
N ASP A 234 14.28 -8.78 9.32
CA ASP A 234 13.75 -9.05 10.66
C ASP A 234 14.41 -8.09 11.64
N LEU A 235 13.59 -7.39 12.40
CA LEU A 235 14.00 -6.33 13.32
C LEU A 235 13.57 -6.68 14.75
N PRO A 236 14.30 -6.20 15.76
CA PRO A 236 13.86 -6.33 17.14
C PRO A 236 12.47 -5.70 17.35
N PRO A 237 11.71 -6.17 18.36
CA PRO A 237 10.49 -5.48 18.77
C PRO A 237 10.73 -3.99 19.00
N ASP A 238 9.73 -3.16 18.67
CA ASP A 238 9.76 -1.69 18.78
C ASP A 238 10.84 -0.98 17.93
N ALA A 239 11.57 -1.71 17.06
CA ALA A 239 12.47 -1.11 16.08
C ALA A 239 11.73 -0.23 15.06
N LEU A 240 10.53 -0.66 14.66
CA LEU A 240 9.63 0.08 13.79
C LEU A 240 8.33 0.39 14.51
N THR A 241 7.79 1.57 14.22
CA THR A 241 6.41 1.91 14.56
C THR A 241 5.76 2.55 13.36
N LEU A 242 4.66 1.95 12.90
CA LEU A 242 3.80 2.48 11.85
C LEU A 242 2.59 3.14 12.51
N TYR A 243 2.39 4.40 12.15
CA TYR A 243 1.29 5.24 12.56
C TYR A 243 0.36 5.44 11.36
N ALA A 244 -0.87 4.94 11.46
CA ALA A 244 -1.88 5.07 10.42
C ALA A 244 -3.00 6.01 10.88
N ASP A 245 -3.09 7.17 10.25
CA ASP A 245 -4.20 8.11 10.37
C ASP A 245 -5.10 7.96 9.14
N ALA A 246 -6.03 7.02 9.20
CA ALA A 246 -6.99 6.77 8.12
C ALA A 246 -7.93 7.97 7.89
N MET A 247 -8.22 8.77 8.93
CA MET A 247 -9.09 9.95 8.79
C MET A 247 -8.39 11.06 8.03
N GLY A 248 -7.15 11.37 8.41
CA GLY A 248 -6.33 12.35 7.69
C GLY A 248 -5.68 11.81 6.41
N GLN A 249 -5.90 10.52 6.07
CA GLN A 249 -5.27 9.84 4.93
C GLN A 249 -3.74 9.97 4.94
N ARG A 250 -3.14 9.76 6.13
CA ARG A 250 -1.70 9.89 6.38
C ARG A 250 -1.16 8.62 7.03
N LEU A 251 0.05 8.26 6.65
CA LEU A 251 0.77 7.14 7.27
C LEU A 251 2.24 7.49 7.39
N ALA A 252 2.83 7.09 8.51
CA ALA A 252 4.26 7.21 8.74
C ALA A 252 4.82 5.94 9.37
N VAL A 253 5.95 5.47 8.87
CA VAL A 253 6.76 4.43 9.51
C VAL A 253 8.00 5.09 10.06
N THR A 254 8.23 4.94 11.35
CA THR A 254 9.39 5.47 12.06
C THR A 254 10.34 4.36 12.46
N VAL A 255 11.63 4.71 12.60
CA VAL A 255 12.71 3.80 12.97
C VAL A 255 13.30 4.29 14.29
N SER A 256 13.46 3.40 15.25
CA SER A 256 14.13 3.72 16.50
C SER A 256 15.64 3.95 16.27
N ALA A 257 16.29 4.72 17.15
CA ALA A 257 17.73 4.99 17.02
C ALA A 257 18.58 3.70 16.95
N ALA A 258 18.18 2.64 17.66
CA ALA A 258 18.89 1.36 17.70
C ALA A 258 18.77 0.54 16.40
N ALA A 259 17.69 0.74 15.63
CA ALA A 259 17.45 0.07 14.35
C ALA A 259 17.96 0.88 13.15
N SER A 260 18.51 2.07 13.40
CA SER A 260 19.08 2.91 12.36
C SER A 260 20.45 2.37 11.93
N VAL A 261 20.68 2.26 10.62
CA VAL A 261 22.02 1.98 10.10
C VAL A 261 22.89 3.20 10.43
N PRO A 262 24.04 3.03 11.13
CA PRO A 262 24.90 4.15 11.44
C PRO A 262 25.31 4.83 10.14
N GLY A 263 24.93 6.10 9.99
CA GLY A 263 25.35 6.92 8.87
C GLY A 263 26.88 6.95 8.84
N GLY A 264 27.44 6.79 7.64
CA GLY A 264 28.88 6.95 7.41
C GLY A 264 29.35 8.31 7.90
N GLY A 265 29.87 8.33 9.12
CA GLY A 265 30.52 9.48 9.73
C GLY A 265 31.94 9.59 9.20
N GLY A 266 32.16 10.54 8.31
CA GLY A 266 33.41 11.27 8.17
C GLY A 266 34.47 10.70 7.24
N SER A 267 34.75 11.44 6.17
CA SER A 267 36.13 11.89 5.96
C SER A 267 36.14 13.41 5.87
N GLY A 268 36.56 14.05 6.95
CA GLY A 268 37.13 15.39 6.86
C GLY A 268 38.52 15.29 6.25
N ALA A 269 38.75 16.11 5.23
CA ALA A 269 39.99 16.81 4.93
C ALA A 269 39.62 18.02 4.07
#